data_AF-A0A6A4H1S8-F1
#
_entry.id   AF-A0A6A4H1S8-F1
#
_cell.length_a   1.000
_cell.length_b   1.000
_cell.length_c   1.000
_cell.angle_alpha   90.00
_cell.angle_beta   90.00
_cell.angle_gamma   90.00
#
_symmetry.space_group_name_H-M   'P 1'
#
loop_
_entity.id
_entity.type
_entity.pdbx_description
1 polymer ?
#
loop_
_entity_poly.entity_id
_entity_poly.type
_entity_poly.pdbx_seq_one_letter_code
_entity_poly.pdbx_strand_id
1 'polypeptide(L)'
;FRTGFVPSDDESAFISRLIEEAQEDMVRYNKELDHLRATATIIMNKQKTLATYIGDLTYVVSPIRKIPPEILGEIFTYLCCSDVGTNDLSAKVPFIPTVTLTQVCFRWKTLVKSMPSLW
;
A
#
# COMPACT_ATOMS: atom_id res chain seq x y z
N PHE A 1 31.20 -7.68 40.22
CA PHE A 1 32.52 -7.02 40.09
C PHE A 1 33.02 -6.66 41.49
N ARG A 2 34.02 -7.39 42.01
CA ARG A 2 34.63 -7.06 43.30
C ARG A 2 35.63 -5.93 43.08
N THR A 3 35.38 -4.82 43.75
CA THR A 3 36.19 -3.60 43.75
C THR A 3 37.55 -3.88 44.38
N GLY A 4 38.63 -3.85 43.58
CA GLY A 4 40.01 -3.95 44.06
C GLY A 4 40.97 -4.83 43.24
N PHE A 5 40.53 -5.46 42.15
CA PHE A 5 41.43 -6.25 41.28
C PHE A 5 42.21 -5.33 40.33
N VAL A 6 43.52 -5.26 40.50
CA VAL A 6 44.45 -4.66 39.53
C VAL A 6 45.04 -5.81 38.72
N PRO A 7 44.69 -5.94 37.43
CA PRO A 7 45.25 -7.00 36.58
C PRO A 7 46.76 -6.88 36.48
N SER A 8 47.47 -8.00 36.35
CA SER A 8 48.89 -7.95 35.98
C SER A 8 49.04 -7.36 34.57
N ASP A 9 50.24 -6.87 34.22
CA ASP A 9 50.50 -6.33 32.88
C ASP A 9 50.19 -7.35 31.76
N ASP A 10 50.41 -8.65 32.00
CA ASP A 10 50.08 -9.73 31.07
C ASP A 10 48.56 -9.93 30.93
N GLU A 11 47.83 -9.88 32.05
CA GLU A 11 46.35 -9.97 32.05
C GLU A 11 45.73 -8.75 31.36
N SER A 12 46.26 -7.56 31.60
CA SER A 12 45.85 -6.32 30.94
C SER A 12 46.08 -6.38 29.43
N ALA A 13 47.24 -6.88 28.99
CA ALA A 13 47.56 -7.07 27.58
C ALA A 13 46.70 -8.15 26.90
N PHE A 14 46.33 -9.21 27.62
CA PHE A 14 45.42 -10.24 27.13
C PHE A 14 43.98 -9.70 26.99
N ILE A 15 43.48 -9.01 28.00
CA ILE A 15 42.15 -8.37 27.97
C ILE A 15 42.06 -7.33 26.85
N SER A 16 43.12 -6.54 26.65
CA SER A 16 43.16 -5.53 25.57
C SER A 16 43.04 -6.17 24.19
N ARG A 17 43.73 -7.29 23.93
CA ARG A 17 43.60 -8.05 22.68
C ARG A 17 42.19 -8.61 22.46
N LEU A 18 41.56 -9.13 23.51
CA LEU A 18 40.17 -9.62 23.43
C LEU A 18 39.19 -8.48 23.13
N ILE A 19 39.45 -7.27 23.66
CA ILE A 19 38.64 -6.08 23.37
C ILE A 19 38.82 -5.67 21.90
N GLU A 20 40.04 -5.67 21.39
CA GLU A 20 40.32 -5.36 19.97
C GLU A 20 39.61 -6.35 19.04
N GLU A 21 39.73 -7.66 19.30
CA GLU A 21 39.05 -8.70 18.52
C GLU A 21 37.52 -8.52 18.55
N ALA A 22 36.94 -8.27 19.73
CA ALA A 22 35.51 -8.03 19.88
C ALA A 22 35.07 -6.74 19.15
N GLN A 23 35.90 -5.70 19.12
CA GLN A 23 35.62 -4.47 18.37
C GLN A 23 35.66 -4.71 16.85
N GLU A 24 36.62 -5.47 16.34
CA GLU A 24 36.69 -5.87 14.93
C GLU A 24 35.46 -6.66 14.51
N ASP A 25 35.05 -7.63 15.33
CA ASP A 25 33.83 -8.40 15.14
C ASP A 25 32.59 -7.51 15.10
N MET A 26 32.49 -6.55 16.01
CA MET A 26 31.37 -5.60 16.05
C MET A 26 31.31 -4.75 14.77
N VAL A 27 32.45 -4.27 14.26
CA VAL A 27 32.52 -3.55 12.98
C VAL A 27 32.06 -4.43 11.83
N ARG A 28 32.52 -5.69 11.79
CA ARG A 28 32.14 -6.66 10.75
C ARG A 28 30.63 -6.91 10.76
N TYR A 29 30.04 -7.18 11.92
CA TYR A 29 28.60 -7.45 12.02
C TYR A 29 27.76 -6.22 11.68
N ASN A 30 28.17 -5.02 12.08
CA ASN A 30 27.46 -3.80 11.69
C ASN A 30 27.43 -3.61 10.18
N LYS A 31 28.56 -3.86 9.49
CA LYS A 31 28.63 -3.77 8.03
C LYS A 31 27.70 -4.78 7.34
N GLU A 32 27.67 -6.02 7.83
CA GLU A 32 26.79 -7.05 7.30
C GLU A 32 25.31 -6.70 7.53
N LEU A 33 25.00 -6.17 8.71
CA LEU A 33 23.65 -5.74 9.06
C LEU A 33 23.17 -4.58 8.17
N ASP A 34 24.04 -3.61 7.88
CA ASP A 34 23.75 -2.52 6.95
C ASP A 34 23.53 -3.04 5.52
N HIS A 35 24.33 -4.00 5.07
CA HIS A 35 24.16 -4.64 3.77
C HIS A 35 22.81 -5.39 3.66
N LEU A 36 22.44 -6.15 4.69
CA LEU A 36 21.18 -6.88 4.74
C LEU A 36 19.99 -5.92 4.75
N ARG A 37 20.06 -4.82 5.51
CA ARG A 37 19.02 -3.77 5.53
C ARG A 37 18.83 -3.12 4.16
N ALA A 38 19.93 -2.81 3.47
CA ALA A 38 19.88 -2.24 2.13
C ALA A 38 19.22 -3.23 1.14
N THR A 39 19.61 -4.50 1.20
CA THR A 39 19.04 -5.57 0.37
C THR A 39 17.54 -5.75 0.64
N ALA A 40 17.13 -5.79 1.91
CA ALA A 40 15.73 -5.88 2.29
C ALA A 40 14.90 -4.71 1.73
N THR A 41 15.44 -3.49 1.81
CA THR A 41 14.79 -2.29 1.28
C THR A 41 14.58 -2.38 -0.25
N ILE A 42 15.59 -2.86 -0.99
CA ILE A 42 15.48 -3.09 -2.44
C ILE A 42 14.37 -4.10 -2.74
N ILE A 43 14.32 -5.22 -2.01
CA ILE A 43 13.31 -6.26 -2.20
C ILE A 43 11.91 -5.74 -1.90
N MET A 44 11.73 -5.00 -0.79
CA MET A 44 10.44 -4.38 -0.44
C MET A 44 9.94 -3.42 -1.54
N ASN A 45 10.84 -2.61 -2.10
CA ASN A 45 10.48 -1.70 -3.20
C ASN A 45 10.06 -2.46 -4.47
N LYS A 46 10.75 -3.55 -4.79
CA LYS A 46 10.37 -4.43 -5.91
C LYS A 46 9.01 -5.07 -5.68
N GLN A 47 8.76 -5.58 -4.47
CA GLN A 47 7.48 -6.19 -4.10
C GLN A 47 6.34 -5.18 -4.22
N LYS A 48 6.52 -3.96 -3.71
CA LYS A 48 5.54 -2.87 -3.84
C LYS A 48 5.22 -2.56 -5.30
N THR A 49 6.26 -2.44 -6.13
CA THR A 49 6.10 -2.17 -7.57
C THR A 49 5.32 -3.27 -8.27
N LEU A 50 5.65 -4.53 -8.00
CA LEU A 50 4.93 -5.68 -8.55
C LEU A 50 3.48 -5.74 -8.09
N ALA A 51 3.21 -5.45 -6.82
CA ALA A 51 1.85 -5.40 -6.30
C ALA A 51 0.99 -4.36 -7.03
N THR A 52 1.54 -3.17 -7.29
CA THR A 52 0.87 -2.14 -8.10
C THR A 52 0.60 -2.65 -9.52
N TYR A 53 1.60 -3.24 -10.18
CA TYR A 53 1.45 -3.77 -11.54
C TYR A 53 0.38 -4.88 -11.63
N ILE A 54 0.35 -5.80 -10.67
CA ILE A 54 -0.69 -6.84 -10.59
C ILE A 54 -2.07 -6.20 -10.39
N GLY A 55 -2.17 -5.17 -9.55
CA GLY A 55 -3.40 -4.40 -9.36
C GLY A 55 -3.91 -3.80 -10.67
N ASP A 56 -3.03 -3.18 -11.45
CA ASP A 56 -3.36 -2.58 -12.74
C ASP A 56 -3.83 -3.62 -13.76
N LEU A 57 -3.14 -4.76 -13.86
CA LEU A 57 -3.55 -5.86 -14.74
C LEU A 57 -4.89 -6.45 -14.31
N THR A 58 -5.08 -6.66 -13.00
CA THR A 58 -6.35 -7.16 -12.44
C THR A 58 -7.49 -6.20 -12.76
N TYR A 59 -7.23 -4.90 -12.65
CA TYR A 59 -8.19 -3.87 -13.05
C TYR A 59 -8.50 -3.93 -14.56
N VAL A 60 -7.51 -4.18 -15.42
CA VAL A 60 -7.72 -4.32 -16.87
C VAL A 60 -8.63 -5.49 -17.22
N VAL A 61 -8.46 -6.63 -16.57
CA VAL A 61 -9.25 -7.83 -16.86
C VAL A 61 -10.59 -7.90 -16.11
N SER A 62 -10.82 -6.95 -15.20
CA SER A 62 -11.99 -6.93 -14.32
C SER A 62 -13.30 -6.99 -15.13
N PRO A 63 -14.31 -7.77 -14.69
CA PRO A 63 -15.58 -7.94 -15.41
C PRO A 63 -16.27 -6.62 -15.71
N ILE A 64 -16.18 -5.66 -14.79
CA ILE A 64 -16.73 -4.31 -14.96
C ILE A 64 -16.27 -3.70 -16.29
N ARG A 65 -15.00 -3.86 -16.70
CA ARG A 65 -14.50 -3.35 -17.99
C ARG A 65 -15.07 -4.06 -19.22
N LYS A 66 -15.58 -5.27 -19.07
CA LYS A 66 -16.20 -6.07 -20.14
C LYS A 66 -17.70 -5.84 -20.28
N ILE A 67 -18.34 -5.20 -19.30
CA ILE A 67 -19.77 -4.87 -19.38
C ILE A 67 -19.97 -3.82 -20.50
N PRO A 68 -20.82 -4.11 -21.49
CA PRO A 68 -21.19 -3.14 -22.52
C PRO A 68 -21.81 -1.88 -21.90
N PRO A 69 -21.59 -0.70 -22.50
CA PRO A 69 -22.14 0.56 -21.97
C PRO A 69 -23.67 0.54 -21.85
N GLU A 70 -24.37 -0.21 -22.71
CA GLU A 70 -25.82 -0.36 -22.67
C GLU A 70 -26.28 -1.05 -21.39
N ILE A 71 -25.67 -2.19 -21.05
CA ILE A 71 -25.98 -2.94 -19.83
C ILE A 71 -25.64 -2.12 -18.58
N LEU A 72 -24.51 -1.40 -18.62
CA LEU A 72 -24.12 -0.53 -17.52
C LEU A 72 -25.08 0.65 -17.35
N GLY A 73 -25.59 1.19 -18.46
CA GLY A 73 -26.63 2.22 -18.48
C GLY A 73 -27.93 1.74 -17.84
N GLU A 74 -28.41 0.54 -18.19
CA GLU A 74 -29.60 -0.06 -17.57
C GLU A 74 -29.44 -0.22 -16.05
N ILE A 75 -28.26 -0.66 -15.58
CA ILE A 75 -27.96 -0.74 -14.14
C ILE A 75 -28.02 0.64 -13.50
N PHE A 76 -27.48 1.68 -14.15
CA PHE A 76 -27.50 3.05 -13.62
C PHE A 76 -28.92 3.61 -13.57
N THR A 77 -29.73 3.38 -14.61
CA THR A 77 -31.14 3.77 -14.65
C THR A 77 -31.91 3.07 -13.53
N TYR A 78 -31.71 1.76 -13.34
CA TYR A 78 -32.31 1.04 -12.23
C TYR A 78 -31.90 1.65 -10.87
N LEU A 79 -30.64 2.01 -10.68
CA LEU A 79 -30.17 2.58 -9.41
C LEU A 79 -30.60 4.04 -9.15
N CYS A 80 -30.80 4.85 -10.19
CA CYS A 80 -31.05 6.29 -10.06
C CYS A 80 -32.52 6.70 -10.30
N CYS A 81 -33.30 5.84 -10.95
CA CYS A 81 -34.65 6.17 -11.41
C CYS A 81 -35.73 5.17 -10.95
N SER A 82 -35.38 4.18 -10.12
CA SER A 82 -36.34 3.25 -9.51
C SER A 82 -36.60 3.59 -8.03
N ASP A 83 -37.55 2.89 -7.42
CA ASP A 83 -37.88 2.98 -5.99
C ASP A 83 -36.70 2.65 -5.06
N VAL A 84 -35.60 2.10 -5.59
CA VAL A 84 -34.38 1.75 -4.85
C VAL A 84 -33.46 2.96 -4.64
N GLY A 85 -33.55 3.99 -5.48
CA GLY A 85 -32.69 5.16 -5.39
C GLY A 85 -33.16 6.30 -6.28
N THR A 86 -33.45 7.43 -5.67
CA THR A 86 -33.66 8.72 -6.33
C THR A 86 -32.69 9.71 -5.69
N ASN A 87 -32.26 10.72 -6.44
CA ASN A 87 -31.43 11.80 -5.89
C ASN A 87 -32.22 12.52 -4.78
N ASP A 88 -31.89 12.25 -3.51
CA ASP A 88 -32.54 12.85 -2.35
C ASP A 88 -31.56 13.78 -1.62
N LEU A 89 -31.81 15.08 -1.75
CA LEU A 89 -31.07 16.14 -1.07
C LEU A 89 -31.75 16.55 0.25
N SER A 90 -32.94 16.05 0.54
CA SER A 90 -33.74 16.44 1.71
C SER A 90 -33.41 15.65 2.97
N ALA A 91 -32.76 14.48 2.83
CA ALA A 91 -32.32 13.66 3.94
C ALA A 91 -31.16 14.31 4.72
N LYS A 92 -31.06 14.00 6.02
CA LYS A 92 -29.92 14.40 6.88
C LYS A 92 -28.57 13.96 6.33
N VAL A 93 -28.55 12.87 5.56
CA VAL A 93 -27.42 12.40 4.77
C VAL A 93 -27.91 12.31 3.33
N PRO A 94 -27.51 13.23 2.44
CA PRO A 94 -27.94 13.21 1.05
C PRO A 94 -27.56 11.90 0.37
N PHE A 95 -28.52 11.27 -0.31
CA PHE A 95 -28.28 10.10 -1.12
C PHE A 95 -28.41 10.49 -2.59
N ILE A 96 -27.27 10.56 -3.28
CA ILE A 96 -27.22 10.97 -4.69
C ILE A 96 -26.52 9.85 -5.46
N PRO A 97 -27.27 8.83 -5.92
CA PRO A 97 -26.74 7.70 -6.68
C PRO A 97 -25.89 8.14 -7.87
N THR A 98 -26.38 9.12 -8.64
CA THR A 98 -25.65 9.68 -9.79
C THR A 98 -24.27 10.20 -9.44
N VAL A 99 -24.16 10.98 -8.36
CA VAL A 99 -22.87 11.49 -7.89
C VAL A 99 -21.98 10.34 -7.43
N THR A 100 -22.52 9.38 -6.69
CA THR A 100 -21.79 8.19 -6.24
C THR A 100 -21.21 7.40 -7.42
N LEU A 101 -22.00 7.16 -8.46
CA LEU A 101 -21.58 6.46 -9.67
C LEU A 101 -20.43 7.19 -10.39
N THR A 102 -20.43 8.53 -10.41
CA THR A 102 -19.35 9.31 -11.06
C THR A 102 -18.01 9.22 -10.35
N GLN A 103 -17.96 8.78 -9.08
CA GLN A 103 -16.72 8.63 -8.31
C GLN A 103 -16.08 7.26 -8.46
N VAL A 104 -16.74 6.29 -9.09
CA VAL A 104 -16.22 4.90 -9.18
C VAL A 104 -15.04 4.81 -10.15
N CYS A 105 -15.20 5.28 -11.39
CA CYS A 105 -14.10 5.36 -12.36
C CYS A 105 -14.43 6.32 -13.51
N PHE A 106 -13.41 6.67 -14.31
CA PHE A 106 -13.55 7.54 -15.47
C PHE A 106 -14.66 7.07 -16.43
N ARG A 107 -14.75 5.77 -16.70
CA ARG A 107 -15.75 5.22 -17.62
C ARG A 107 -17.19 5.41 -17.11
N TRP A 108 -17.41 5.18 -15.81
CA TRP A 108 -18.73 5.38 -15.18
C TRP A 108 -19.11 6.86 -15.21
N LYS A 109 -18.16 7.75 -14.88
CA LYS A 109 -18.34 9.20 -14.97
C LYS A 109 -18.73 9.66 -16.38
N THR A 110 -18.04 9.18 -17.40
CA THR A 110 -18.33 9.51 -18.80
C THR A 110 -19.73 9.02 -19.19
N LEU A 111 -20.09 7.80 -18.82
CA LEU A 111 -21.39 7.22 -19.16
C LEU A 111 -22.54 7.96 -18.45
N VAL A 112 -22.43 8.23 -17.15
CA VAL A 112 -23.44 9.01 -16.40
C VAL A 112 -23.62 10.41 -17.01
N LYS A 113 -22.53 11.07 -17.41
CA LYS A 113 -22.61 12.38 -18.08
C LYS A 113 -23.28 12.33 -19.46
N SER A 114 -23.18 11.21 -20.17
CA SER A 114 -23.85 11.01 -21.46
C SER A 114 -25.33 10.63 -21.34
N MET A 115 -25.84 10.40 -20.13
CA MET A 115 -27.22 9.98 -19.86
C MET A 115 -27.98 11.07 -19.08
N PRO A 116 -28.59 12.06 -19.76
CA PRO A 116 -29.36 13.12 -19.09
C PRO A 116 -30.51 12.60 -18.23
N SER A 117 -31.07 11.44 -18.55
CA SER A 117 -32.20 10.82 -17.84
C SER A 117 -31.89 10.39 -16.40
N LEU A 118 -30.61 10.38 -15.99
CA LEU A 118 -30.23 9.98 -14.63
C LEU A 118 -30.31 11.13 -13.62
N TRP A 119 -30.39 12.39 -14.08
CA TRP A 119 -30.47 13.59 -13.24
C TRP A 119 -31.91 13.94 -12.91
#